data_AF-A0A5K0YPC9-F1
#
_entry.id   AF-A0A5K0YPC9-F1
#
_cell.length_a   1.000
_cell.length_b   1.000
_cell.length_c   1.000
_cell.angle_alpha   90.00
_cell.angle_beta   90.00
_cell.angle_gamma   90.00
#
_symmetry.space_group_name_H-M   'P 1'
#
loop_
_entity.id
_entity.type
_entity.pdbx_description
1 polymer ?
#
loop_
_entity_poly.entity_id
_entity_poly.type
_entity_poly.pdbx_seq_one_letter_code
_entity_poly.pdbx_strand_id
1 'polypeptide(L)' 'KGAMSPAEVCDALALRNMHNRRWHIQGACALKGEGLYEGLDWLASTLNEMQASGIPTSVGGMTR' A
#
# COMPACT_ATOMS: atom_id res chain seq x y z
N LYS A 1 -7.25 19.92 11.56
CA LYS A 1 -7.45 18.80 12.53
C LYS A 1 -8.72 18.08 12.09
N GLY A 2 -8.70 16.75 11.97
CA GLY A 2 -9.80 15.98 11.35
C GLY A 2 -9.35 14.79 10.51
N ALA A 3 -8.05 14.46 10.50
CA ALA A 3 -7.58 13.21 9.92
C ALA A 3 -7.84 12.07 10.91
N MET A 4 -8.45 10.99 10.43
CA MET A 4 -8.57 9.74 11.18
C MET A 4 -7.19 9.12 11.38
N SER A 5 -7.04 8.42 12.49
CA SER A 5 -5.86 7.58 12.73
C SER A 5 -5.82 6.40 11.74
N PRO A 6 -4.64 5.83 11.46
CA PRO A 6 -4.53 4.64 10.62
C PRO A 6 -5.42 3.48 11.09
N ALA A 7 -5.60 3.31 12.40
CA ALA A 7 -6.46 2.26 12.96
C ALA A 7 -7.94 2.49 12.61
N GLU A 8 -8.42 3.72 12.74
CA GLU A 8 -9.82 4.07 12.38
C GLU A 8 -10.07 3.89 10.88
N VAL A 9 -9.11 4.26 10.03
CA VAL A 9 -9.20 4.06 8.57
C VAL A 9 -9.21 2.58 8.21
N CYS A 10 -8.38 1.77 8.87
CA CYS A 10 -8.33 0.31 8.68
C CYS A 10 -9.70 -0.33 8.93
N ASP A 11 -10.36 0.12 10.00
CA ASP A 11 -11.64 -0.43 10.42
C ASP A 11 -12.79 0.09 9.56
N ALA A 12 -12.80 1.39 9.25
CA ALA A 12 -13.81 1.99 8.38
C ALA A 12 -13.83 1.40 6.96
N LEU A 13 -12.67 0.99 6.44
CA LEU A 13 -12.54 0.35 5.12
C LEU A 13 -12.56 -1.19 5.19
N ALA A 14 -12.76 -1.77 6.38
CA ALA A 14 -12.76 -3.21 6.63
C ALA A 14 -11.53 -3.94 6.07
N LEU A 15 -10.34 -3.29 6.10
CA LEU A 15 -9.12 -3.86 5.53
C LEU A 15 -8.68 -5.14 6.26
N ARG A 16 -9.03 -5.28 7.54
CA ARG A 16 -8.82 -6.52 8.32
C ARG A 16 -9.46 -7.75 7.70
N ASN A 17 -10.54 -7.58 6.92
CA ASN A 17 -11.24 -8.68 6.25
C ASN A 17 -10.67 -9.00 4.86
N MET A 18 -9.71 -8.20 4.37
CA MET A 18 -9.10 -8.39 3.06
C MET A 18 -7.92 -9.35 3.16
N HIS A 19 -8.15 -10.61 2.76
CA HIS A 19 -7.12 -11.66 2.79
C HIS A 19 -6.55 -12.01 1.40
N ASN A 20 -7.21 -11.61 0.31
CA ASN A 20 -6.81 -11.98 -1.06
C ASN A 20 -5.88 -10.96 -1.76
N ARG A 21 -5.52 -9.87 -1.08
CA ARG A 21 -4.64 -8.84 -1.63
C ARG A 21 -3.79 -8.24 -0.52
N ARG A 22 -2.55 -7.87 -0.83
CA ARG A 22 -1.70 -7.11 0.08
C ARG A 22 -2.21 -5.67 0.19
N TRP A 23 -2.18 -5.12 1.39
CA TRP A 23 -2.59 -3.75 1.67
C TRP A 23 -1.67 -3.14 2.74
N HIS A 24 -1.64 -1.81 2.77
CA HIS A 24 -0.88 -1.02 3.73
C HIS A 24 -1.57 0.33 3.92
N ILE A 25 -1.50 0.87 5.14
CA ILE A 25 -1.97 2.22 5.45
C ILE A 25 -0.77 3.06 5.84
N GLN A 26 -0.55 4.14 5.09
CA GLN A 26 0.46 5.14 5.37
C GLN A 26 -0.22 6.48 5.62
N GLY A 27 0.03 7.07 6.79
CA GLY A 27 -0.38 8.46 7.04
C GLY A 27 0.44 9.38 6.15
N ALA A 28 -0.22 10.27 5.40
CA ALA A 28 0.45 11.17 4.47
C ALA A 28 -0.14 12.58 4.49
N CYS A 29 0.72 13.58 4.28
CA CYS A 29 0.33 14.96 4.06
C CYS A 29 0.82 15.41 2.68
N ALA A 30 -0.07 15.41 1.68
CA ALA A 30 0.30 15.71 0.29
C ALA A 30 0.96 17.09 0.11
N LEU A 31 0.53 18.10 0.88
CA LEU A 31 1.09 19.45 0.81
C LEU A 31 2.52 19.55 1.37
N LYS A 32 2.87 18.69 2.33
CA LYS A 32 4.20 18.65 2.95
C LYS A 32 5.09 17.56 2.37
N GLY A 33 4.50 16.62 1.62
CA GLY A 33 5.19 15.44 1.11
C GLY A 33 5.44 14.35 2.15
N GLU A 34 4.99 14.52 3.40
CA GLU A 34 5.16 13.52 4.46
C GLU A 34 4.42 12.23 4.11
N GLY A 35 5.06 11.07 4.32
CA GLY A 35 4.45 9.75 4.15
C GLY A 35 4.34 9.26 2.71
N LEU A 36 4.64 10.10 1.71
CA LEU A 36 4.54 9.68 0.30
C LEU A 36 5.64 8.70 -0.08
N TYR A 37 6.88 8.97 0.34
CA TYR A 37 8.01 8.11 0.01
C TYR A 37 7.87 6.74 0.68
N GLU A 38 7.47 6.71 1.94
CA GLU A 38 7.26 5.49 2.71
C GLU A 38 6.16 4.62 2.09
N GLY A 39 5.03 5.23 1.69
CA GLY A 39 3.94 4.52 1.04
C GLY A 39 4.31 3.97 -0.34
N LEU A 40 5.09 4.74 -1.12
CA LEU A 40 5.55 4.34 -2.45
C LEU A 40 6.66 3.27 -2.38
N ASP A 41 7.56 3.36 -1.41
CA ASP A 41 8.61 2.37 -1.16
C ASP A 41 8.01 1.01 -0.78
N TRP A 42 7.00 1.01 0.10
CA TRP A 42 6.24 -0.20 0.43
C TRP A 42 5.58 -0.80 -0.82
N LEU A 43 4.96 0.03 -1.66
CA LEU A 43 4.31 -0.43 -2.88
C LEU A 43 5.31 -1.09 -3.84
N ALA A 44 6.45 -0.43 -4.09
CA ALA A 44 7.50 -0.94 -4.97
C ALA A 44 8.06 -2.28 -4.47
N SER A 45 8.39 -2.35 -3.17
CA SER A 45 8.90 -3.57 -2.54
C SER A 45 7.88 -4.71 -2.61
N THR A 46 6.62 -4.42 -2.31
CA THR A 46 5.53 -5.39 -2.36
C THR A 46 5.31 -5.94 -3.77
N LEU A 47 5.33 -5.07 -4.79
CA LEU A 47 5.16 -5.49 -6.18
C LEU A 47 6.32 -6.36 -6.66
N ASN A 48 7.55 -6.00 -6.32
CA ASN A 48 8.74 -6.79 -6.64
C ASN A 48 8.64 -8.20 -6.03
N GLU A 49 8.24 -8.32 -4.76
CA GLU A 49 8.05 -9.62 -4.11
C GLU A 49 6.89 -10.42 -4.71
N MET A 50 5.78 -9.75 -5.09
CA MET A 50 4.65 -10.42 -5.75
C MET A 50 5.08 -11.00 -7.09
N GLN A 51 5.84 -10.24 -7.88
CA GLN A 51 6.39 -10.69 -9.15
C GLN A 51 7.38 -11.85 -8.98
N ALA A 52 8.30 -11.76 -8.01
CA ALA A 52 9.23 -12.84 -7.68
C ALA A 52 8.51 -14.13 -7.27
N SER A 53 7.34 -14.01 -6.65
CA SER A 53 6.50 -15.15 -6.21
C SER A 53 5.50 -15.62 -7.27
N GLY A 54 5.52 -15.05 -8.48
CA GLY A 54 4.59 -15.38 -9.56
C GLY A 54 3.14 -14.95 -9.33
N ILE A 55 2.88 -14.05 -8.38
CA ILE A 55 1.55 -13.50 -8.12
C ILE A 55 1.24 -12.44 -9.21
N PRO A 56 0.14 -12.58 -9.96
CA PRO A 56 -0.21 -11.62 -11.01
C PRO A 56 -0.43 -10.22 -10.45
N THR A 57 0.24 -9.22 -11.04
CA THR A 57 0.00 -7.80 -10.77
C THR A 57 -0.34 -7.08 -12.09
N SER A 58 -1.06 -5.97 -12.01
CA SER A 58 -1.46 -5.18 -13.19
C SER A 58 -0.31 -4.42 -13.84
N VAL A 59 0.82 -4.32 -13.16
CA VAL A 59 2.06 -3.80 -13.73
C VAL A 59 2.78 -4.96 -14.41
N GLY A 60 2.71 -5.01 -15.75
CA GLY A 60 3.45 -5.98 -16.55
C GLY A 60 4.94 -5.88 -16.20
N GLY A 61 5.50 -6.96 -15.67
CA GLY A 61 6.93 -7.03 -15.41
C GLY A 61 7.66 -6.83 -16.73
N MET A 62 8.60 -5.88 -16.76
CA MET A 62 9.67 -5.87 -17.74
C MET A 62 10.48 -7.14 -17.49
N THR A 63 10.04 -8.27 -18.05
CA THR A 63 10.83 -9.49 -18.14
C THR A 63 12.17 -9.09 -18.76
N ARG A 64 13.25 -9.23 -18.00
CA ARG A 64 14.58 -9.32 -18.61
C ARG A 64 14.67 -10.59 -19.42
#